data_AF-R7HND1-F1
#
_entry.id   AF-R7HND1-F1
#
_cell.length_a   1.000
_cell.length_b   1.000
_cell.length_c   1.000
_cell.angle_alpha   90.00
_cell.angle_beta   90.00
_cell.angle_gamma   90.00
#
_symmetry.space_group_name_H-M   'P 1'
#
loop_
_entity.id
_entity.type
_entity.pdbx_description
1 polymer ?
#
loop_
_entity_poly.entity_id
_entity_poly.type
_entity_poly.pdbx_seq_one_letter_code
_entity_poly.pdbx_strand_id
1 'polypeptide(L)'
;MKILDRIPRFLTSAVVTAGVLYLTLAPRPFGSVRIPLFEGADKVVHFMMFFAMAFAYHFDFRRGKKPVDEARLMGWIFVSLSAFGGLIELAQWKMRMGRSGDWYDLLADIAGAVYGIILAWLISAKNKH
;
A
#
# COMPACT_ATOMS: atom_id res chain seq x y z
N MET A 1 7.69 -22.68 -12.09
CA MET A 1 7.11 -22.31 -10.78
C MET A 1 8.01 -22.63 -9.56
N LYS A 2 9.36 -22.65 -9.64
CA LYS A 2 10.22 -23.04 -8.48
C LYS A 2 10.79 -21.89 -7.64
N ILE A 3 10.80 -20.66 -8.15
CA ILE A 3 11.39 -19.49 -7.47
C ILE A 3 10.39 -18.85 -6.50
N LEU A 4 9.12 -18.74 -6.88
CA LEU A 4 8.09 -18.14 -6.05
C LEU A 4 7.90 -18.88 -4.72
N ASP A 5 8.05 -20.21 -4.70
CA ASP A 5 7.89 -21.03 -3.49
C ASP A 5 9.03 -20.86 -2.48
N ARG A 6 10.17 -20.30 -2.89
CA ARG A 6 11.32 -20.01 -2.02
C ARG A 6 11.15 -18.69 -1.26
N ILE A 7 10.32 -17.78 -1.78
CA ILE A 7 10.09 -16.46 -1.18
C ILE A 7 9.11 -16.64 -0.01
N PRO A 8 9.45 -16.24 1.23
CA PRO A 8 8.54 -16.31 2.36
C PRO A 8 7.21 -15.64 2.02
N ARG A 9 6.10 -16.24 2.47
CA ARG A 9 4.75 -15.84 2.06
C ARG A 9 4.47 -14.36 2.25
N PHE A 10 4.96 -13.73 3.32
CA PHE A 10 4.67 -12.34 3.67
C PHE A 10 5.83 -11.38 3.39
N LEU A 11 6.88 -11.84 2.70
CA LEU A 11 8.04 -11.00 2.45
C LEU A 11 7.68 -9.82 1.54
N THR A 12 6.82 -10.03 0.55
CA THR A 12 6.38 -8.98 -0.37
C THR A 12 5.65 -7.88 0.40
N SER A 13 4.62 -8.24 1.16
CA SER A 13 3.88 -7.29 2.00
C SER A 13 4.80 -6.58 2.99
N ALA A 14 5.69 -7.31 3.68
CA ALA A 14 6.59 -6.71 4.66
C ALA A 14 7.54 -5.67 4.04
N VAL A 15 8.15 -5.99 2.88
CA VAL A 15 9.05 -5.06 2.18
C VAL A 15 8.30 -3.83 1.68
N VAL A 16 7.11 -4.01 1.10
CA VAL A 16 6.31 -2.89 0.61
C VAL A 16 5.86 -2.01 1.78
N THR A 17 5.35 -2.58 2.87
CA THR A 17 4.94 -1.81 4.06
C THR A 17 6.13 -1.04 4.66
N ALA A 18 7.30 -1.66 4.76
CA ALA A 18 8.50 -0.99 5.24
C ALA A 18 8.90 0.19 4.33
N GLY A 19 8.83 -0.01 3.01
CA GLY A 19 9.06 1.05 2.02
C GLY A 19 8.07 2.21 2.17
N VAL A 20 6.78 1.92 2.31
CA VAL A 20 5.74 2.94 2.51
C VAL A 20 5.98 3.73 3.80
N LEU A 21 6.20 3.04 4.93
CA LEU A 21 6.50 3.71 6.21
C LEU A 21 7.73 4.60 6.13
N TYR A 22 8.79 4.15 5.46
CA TYR A 22 9.98 4.95 5.25
C TYR A 22 9.66 6.20 4.40
N LEU A 23 8.96 6.04 3.28
CA LEU A 23 8.66 7.16 2.37
C LEU A 23 7.69 8.18 2.97
N THR A 24 6.75 7.75 3.81
CA THR A 24 5.74 8.62 4.44
C THR A 24 6.23 9.29 5.71
N LEU A 25 6.98 8.58 6.57
CA LEU A 25 7.38 9.07 7.88
C LEU A 25 8.83 9.61 7.94
N ALA A 26 9.71 9.23 7.00
CA ALA A 26 11.04 9.83 6.97
C ALA A 26 10.93 11.34 6.61
N PRO A 27 11.59 12.25 7.36
CA PRO A 27 11.47 13.69 7.09
C PRO A 27 12.08 14.12 5.75
N ARG A 28 13.12 13.40 5.30
CA ARG A 28 13.81 13.62 4.02
C ARG A 28 14.27 12.29 3.44
N PRO A 29 13.37 11.49 2.85
CA PRO A 29 13.71 10.16 2.33
C PRO A 29 14.79 10.21 1.24
N PHE A 30 14.92 11.36 0.54
CA PHE A 30 15.89 11.62 -0.53
C PHE A 30 17.02 12.61 -0.13
N GLY A 31 17.18 12.91 1.16
CA GLY A 31 18.24 13.81 1.64
C GLY A 31 18.11 15.24 1.11
N SER A 32 19.16 15.74 0.44
CA SER A 32 19.19 17.08 -0.19
C SER A 32 18.72 17.09 -1.64
N VAL A 33 18.40 15.92 -2.22
CA VAL A 33 17.95 15.81 -3.60
C VAL A 33 16.53 16.38 -3.70
N ARG A 34 16.42 17.58 -4.28
CA ARG A 34 15.13 18.15 -4.67
C ARG A 34 14.74 17.53 -5.99
N ILE A 35 13.82 16.56 -5.97
CA ILE A 35 13.17 16.07 -7.19
C ILE A 35 12.10 17.12 -7.52
N PRO A 36 12.22 17.88 -8.63
CA PRO A 36 11.19 18.82 -9.03
C PRO A 36 9.96 18.01 -9.46
N LEU A 37 8.98 17.92 -8.57
CA LEU A 37 7.70 17.30 -8.85
C LEU A 37 6.65 18.38 -9.18
N PHE A 38 5.62 17.99 -9.91
CA PHE A 38 4.46 18.83 -10.19
C PHE A 38 3.60 18.98 -8.93
N GLU A 39 2.76 20.02 -8.88
CA GLU A 39 1.81 20.24 -7.80
C GLU A 39 0.84 19.04 -7.67
N GLY A 40 0.73 18.45 -6.48
CA GLY A 40 -0.10 17.26 -6.25
C GLY A 40 0.58 15.91 -6.53
N ALA A 41 1.88 15.88 -6.85
CA ALA A 41 2.61 14.62 -7.05
C ALA A 41 2.71 13.77 -5.77
N ASP A 42 2.68 14.40 -4.59
CA ASP A 42 2.55 13.76 -3.29
C ASP A 42 1.35 12.80 -3.24
N LYS A 43 0.18 13.27 -3.70
CA LYS A 43 -1.06 12.48 -3.75
C LYS A 43 -0.94 11.28 -4.68
N VAL A 44 -0.27 11.44 -5.82
CA VAL A 44 0.00 10.34 -6.75
C VAL A 44 0.92 9.29 -6.11
N VAL A 45 1.94 9.72 -5.37
CA VAL A 45 2.83 8.81 -4.64
C VAL A 45 2.06 8.06 -3.56
N HIS A 46 1.22 8.73 -2.78
CA HIS A 46 0.32 8.14 -1.79
C HIS A 46 -0.59 7.06 -2.41
N PHE A 47 -1.27 7.42 -3.50
CA PHE A 47 -2.06 6.48 -4.29
C PHE A 47 -1.25 5.24 -4.71
N MET A 48 -0.06 5.43 -5.30
CA MET A 48 0.77 4.32 -5.77
C MET A 48 1.30 3.44 -4.63
N MET A 49 1.63 4.04 -3.48
CA MET A 49 2.09 3.32 -2.29
C MET A 49 0.99 2.38 -1.75
N PHE A 50 -0.23 2.89 -1.60
CA PHE A 50 -1.35 2.10 -1.08
C PHE A 50 -1.89 1.09 -2.10
N PHE A 51 -1.82 1.43 -3.39
CA PHE A 51 -2.06 0.49 -4.48
C PHE A 51 -1.10 -0.71 -4.40
N ALA A 52 0.20 -0.45 -4.28
CA ALA A 52 1.21 -1.51 -4.19
C ALA A 52 1.04 -2.35 -2.91
N MET A 53 0.71 -1.73 -1.77
CA MET A 53 0.40 -2.46 -0.53
C MET A 53 -0.82 -3.37 -0.70
N ALA A 54 -1.94 -2.84 -1.20
CA ALA A 54 -3.15 -3.62 -1.43
C ALA A 54 -2.89 -4.84 -2.33
N PHE A 55 -2.15 -4.62 -3.42
CA PHE A 55 -1.77 -5.69 -4.33
C PHE A 55 -0.88 -6.74 -3.65
N ALA A 56 0.17 -6.30 -2.93
CA ALA A 56 1.09 -7.20 -2.25
C ALA A 56 0.40 -8.04 -1.17
N TYR A 57 -0.50 -7.43 -0.38
CA TYR A 57 -1.27 -8.13 0.63
C TYR A 57 -2.17 -9.19 -0.01
N HIS A 58 -2.94 -8.83 -1.04
CA HIS A 58 -3.80 -9.79 -1.73
C HIS A 58 -3.00 -10.98 -2.31
N PHE A 59 -1.87 -10.68 -2.97
CA PHE A 59 -0.96 -11.66 -3.54
C PHE A 59 -0.41 -12.63 -2.47
N ASP A 60 0.14 -12.10 -1.38
CA ASP A 60 0.73 -12.91 -0.30
C ASP A 60 -0.35 -13.74 0.44
N PHE A 61 -1.56 -13.20 0.65
CA PHE A 61 -2.66 -13.95 1.25
C PHE A 61 -3.14 -15.11 0.37
N ARG A 62 -3.19 -14.93 -0.97
CA ARG A 62 -3.61 -15.99 -1.90
C ARG A 62 -2.58 -17.10 -2.12
N ARG A 63 -1.31 -16.85 -1.83
CA ARG A 63 -0.26 -17.89 -1.82
C ARG A 63 -0.41 -18.90 -0.66
N GLY A 64 -1.38 -18.70 0.23
CA GLY A 64 -1.71 -19.66 1.28
C GLY A 64 -2.32 -20.96 0.73
N LYS A 65 -2.09 -22.08 1.43
CA LYS A 65 -2.65 -23.40 1.05
C LYS A 65 -4.16 -23.54 1.31
N LYS A 66 -4.77 -22.59 2.03
CA LYS A 66 -6.19 -22.63 2.39
C LYS A 66 -7.01 -21.86 1.37
N PRO A 67 -8.22 -22.33 1.01
CA PRO A 67 -9.13 -21.54 0.18
C PRO A 67 -9.42 -20.21 0.87
N VAL A 68 -9.40 -19.15 0.08
CA VAL A 68 -9.63 -17.77 0.54
C VAL A 68 -11.01 -17.34 0.07
N ASP A 69 -11.80 -16.82 1.01
CA ASP A 69 -12.99 -16.04 0.69
C ASP A 69 -12.53 -14.66 0.18
N GLU A 70 -12.68 -14.45 -1.13
CA GLU A 70 -12.21 -13.23 -1.80
C GLU A 70 -12.90 -11.98 -1.27
N ALA A 71 -14.23 -12.02 -1.06
CA ALA A 71 -14.97 -10.86 -0.58
C ALA A 71 -14.51 -10.48 0.83
N ARG A 72 -14.31 -11.49 1.70
CA ARG A 72 -13.80 -11.27 3.05
C ARG A 72 -12.36 -10.75 3.03
N LEU A 73 -11.48 -11.29 2.18
CA LEU A 73 -10.10 -10.81 2.06
C LEU A 73 -10.05 -9.36 1.57
N MET A 74 -10.79 -9.03 0.51
CA MET A 74 -10.87 -7.68 -0.05
C MET A 74 -11.38 -6.68 0.99
N GLY A 75 -12.43 -7.03 1.74
CA GLY A 75 -12.95 -6.21 2.84
C GLY A 75 -11.92 -5.99 3.94
N TRP A 76 -11.19 -7.04 4.35
CA TRP A 76 -10.12 -6.92 5.35
C TRP A 76 -8.97 -6.01 4.88
N ILE A 77 -8.51 -6.17 3.63
CA ILE A 77 -7.43 -5.33 3.08
C ILE A 77 -7.90 -3.87 3.05
N PHE A 78 -9.11 -3.61 2.55
CA PHE A 78 -9.66 -2.25 2.47
C PHE A 78 -9.72 -1.56 3.84
N VAL A 79 -10.33 -2.22 4.85
CA VAL A 79 -10.44 -1.66 6.20
C VAL A 79 -9.07 -1.45 6.83
N SER A 80 -8.18 -2.44 6.70
CA SER A 80 -6.85 -2.38 7.31
C SER A 80 -6.01 -1.26 6.72
N LEU A 81 -6.01 -1.12 5.39
CA LEU A 81 -5.24 -0.08 4.71
C LEU A 81 -5.86 1.31 4.90
N SER A 82 -7.19 1.44 4.92
CA SER A 82 -7.83 2.73 5.23
C SER A 82 -7.48 3.20 6.65
N ALA A 83 -7.52 2.29 7.63
CA ALA A 83 -7.09 2.59 8.99
C ALA A 83 -5.59 2.92 9.05
N PHE A 84 -4.76 2.20 8.30
CA PHE A 84 -3.32 2.43 8.24
C PHE A 84 -2.97 3.81 7.63
N GLY A 85 -3.63 4.22 6.56
CA GLY A 85 -3.49 5.57 5.98
C GLY A 85 -3.83 6.65 7.00
N GLY A 86 -4.99 6.55 7.66
CA GLY A 86 -5.37 7.51 8.70
C GLY A 86 -4.40 7.55 9.89
N LEU A 87 -3.80 6.42 10.26
CA LEU A 87 -2.75 6.38 11.28
C LEU A 87 -1.44 7.06 10.81
N ILE A 88 -1.06 6.90 9.54
CA ILE A 88 0.10 7.58 8.96
C ILE A 88 -0.12 9.09 8.96
N GLU A 89 -1.29 9.57 8.53
CA GLU A 89 -1.61 11.00 8.53
C GLU A 89 -1.60 11.58 9.95
N LEU A 90 -2.19 10.87 10.91
CA LEU A 90 -2.17 11.28 12.31
C LEU A 90 -0.73 11.35 12.85
N ALA A 91 0.12 10.41 12.46
CA ALA A 91 1.54 10.41 12.82
C ALA A 91 2.26 11.61 12.18
N GLN A 92 2.05 11.87 10.89
CA GLN A 92 2.62 13.02 10.17
C GLN A 92 2.21 14.35 10.82
N TRP A 93 0.92 14.50 11.19
CA TRP A 93 0.41 15.69 11.87
C TRP A 93 1.08 15.90 13.23
N LYS A 94 1.28 14.82 14.01
CA LYS A 94 1.96 14.89 15.32
C LYS A 94 3.45 15.18 15.21
N MET A 95 4.12 14.68 14.18
CA MET A 95 5.57 14.82 14.02
C MET A 95 5.98 16.28 13.73
N ARG A 96 5.10 17.15 13.21
CA ARG A 96 5.36 18.58 12.93
C ARG A 96 6.64 18.85 12.11
N MET A 97 7.16 17.85 11.39
CA MET A 97 8.43 17.93 10.66
C MET A 97 8.30 18.48 9.22
N GLY A 98 7.40 19.44 8.99
CA GLY A 98 7.25 20.10 7.68
C GLY A 98 6.43 19.35 6.63
N ARG A 99 5.73 18.26 7.02
CA ARG A 99 4.65 17.64 6.24
C ARG A 99 3.33 17.93 6.97
N SER A 100 2.43 18.70 6.35
CA SER A 100 1.06 18.82 6.82
C SER A 100 0.32 17.55 6.40
N GLY A 101 -0.14 16.73 7.34
CA GLY A 101 -1.15 15.72 7.01
C GLY A 101 -2.34 16.42 6.35
N ASP A 102 -2.68 15.99 5.14
CA ASP A 102 -3.74 16.57 4.31
C ASP A 102 -4.78 15.48 4.04
N TRP A 103 -6.06 15.73 4.29
CA TRP A 103 -7.12 14.75 4.03
C TRP A 103 -7.17 14.25 2.58
N TYR A 104 -6.57 14.98 1.64
CA TYR A 104 -6.40 14.51 0.28
C TYR A 104 -5.39 13.35 0.15
N ASP A 105 -4.41 13.23 1.05
CA ASP A 105 -3.50 12.09 1.12
C ASP A 105 -4.26 10.83 1.58
N LEU A 106 -5.16 10.94 2.57
CA LEU A 106 -6.04 9.82 2.97
C LEU A 106 -6.89 9.34 1.80
N LEU A 107 -7.43 10.30 1.05
CA LEU A 107 -8.29 9.99 -0.08
C LEU A 107 -7.48 9.29 -1.18
N ALA A 108 -6.25 9.73 -1.42
CA ALA A 108 -5.31 9.06 -2.31
C ALA A 108 -4.96 7.65 -1.82
N ASP A 109 -4.70 7.48 -0.53
CA ASP A 109 -4.40 6.19 0.10
C ASP A 109 -5.58 5.20 -0.05
N ILE A 110 -6.80 5.66 0.25
CA ILE A 110 -8.04 4.87 0.11
C ILE A 110 -8.27 4.50 -1.36
N ALA A 111 -8.14 5.47 -2.27
CA ALA A 111 -8.27 5.22 -3.70
C ALA A 111 -7.24 4.18 -4.15
N GLY A 112 -5.96 4.38 -3.82
CA GLY A 112 -4.89 3.44 -4.11
C GLY A 112 -5.22 2.03 -3.65
N ALA A 113 -5.66 1.88 -2.39
CA ALA A 113 -6.07 0.60 -1.84
C ALA A 113 -7.21 -0.05 -2.63
N VAL A 114 -8.26 0.70 -2.99
CA VAL A 114 -9.40 0.18 -3.80
C VAL A 114 -8.93 -0.32 -5.15
N TYR A 115 -8.18 0.49 -5.90
CA TYR A 115 -7.70 0.10 -7.24
C TYR A 115 -6.72 -1.08 -7.18
N GLY A 116 -5.86 -1.12 -6.15
CA GLY A 116 -4.92 -2.22 -5.93
C GLY A 116 -5.64 -3.54 -5.63
N ILE A 117 -6.68 -3.50 -4.79
CA ILE A 117 -7.54 -4.64 -4.49
C ILE A 117 -8.24 -5.13 -5.77
N ILE A 118 -8.84 -4.23 -6.54
CA ILE A 118 -9.57 -4.58 -7.77
C ILE A 118 -8.63 -5.25 -8.78
N LEU A 119 -7.45 -4.67 -9.01
CA LEU A 119 -6.50 -5.26 -9.97
C LEU A 119 -6.00 -6.63 -9.50
N ALA A 120 -5.65 -6.77 -8.22
CA ALA A 120 -5.20 -8.04 -7.67
C ALA A 120 -6.28 -9.13 -7.79
N TRP A 121 -7.54 -8.77 -7.52
CA TRP A 121 -8.69 -9.66 -7.73
C TRP A 121 -8.85 -10.05 -9.20
N LEU A 122 -8.81 -9.10 -10.14
CA LEU A 122 -8.95 -9.36 -11.58
C LEU A 122 -7.88 -10.33 -12.10
N ILE A 123 -6.61 -10.11 -11.73
CA ILE A 123 -5.51 -11.01 -12.12
C ILE A 123 -5.73 -12.39 -11.52
N SER A 124 -6.13 -12.44 -10.27
CA SER A 124 -6.25 -13.70 -9.56
C SER A 124 -7.53 -14.48 -9.90
N ALA A 125 -8.54 -13.82 -10.46
CA ALA A 125 -9.72 -14.45 -11.05
C ALA A 125 -9.39 -15.11 -12.40
N LYS A 126 -8.54 -14.47 -13.22
CA LYS A 126 -8.07 -15.04 -14.50
C LYS A 126 -7.25 -16.32 -14.33
N ASN A 127 -6.46 -16.42 -13.26
CA ASN A 127 -5.62 -17.58 -12.98
C ASN A 127 -6.39 -18.82 -12.46
N LYS A 128 -7.72 -18.77 -12.38
CA LYS A 128 -8.57 -19.92 -11.98
C LYS A 128 -9.06 -20.75 -13.18
N HIS A 129 -8.75 -20.35 -14.41
CA HIS A 129 -9.01 -21.07 -15.65
C HIS A 129 -7.70 -21.47 -16.33
#